data_AF-S7RK04-F1
#
_entry.id   AF-S7RK04-F1
#
_cell.length_a   1.000
_cell.length_b   1.000
_cell.length_c   1.000
_cell.angle_alpha   90.00
_cell.angle_beta   90.00
_cell.angle_gamma   90.00
#
_symmetry.space_group_name_H-M   'P 1'
#
loop_
_entity.id
_entity.type
_entity.pdbx_description
1 polymer ?
#
loop_
_entity_poly.entity_id
_entity_poly.type
_entity_poly.pdbx_seq_one_letter_code
_entity_poly.pdbx_strand_id
1 'polypeptide(L)'
;MRLFPAPVHSNLQSLCLRSPGLTVGYAPVIGLDILTFPHLTGLELVNLAFGRDTSTERFILRHKATLRRLEVIDCLMVCNELEVVGRKEDNRWEMPRTWEDTFDGFRKELGCLQEIEVWEYGYGRYKKYLLLDVKVYREQEDADAAALQELESVVKRRRDEEL
;
A
#
# COMPACT_ATOMS: atom_id res chain seq x y z
N MET A 1 -4.17 9.50 -23.97
CA MET A 1 -2.87 8.93 -23.57
C MET A 1 -2.16 9.99 -22.74
N ARG A 2 -2.04 9.82 -21.41
CA ARG A 2 -1.28 10.76 -20.56
C ARG A 2 0.16 10.31 -20.59
N LEU A 3 1.04 11.15 -21.15
CA LEU A 3 2.48 10.89 -21.22
C LEU A 3 3.08 11.23 -19.85
N PHE A 4 3.62 10.23 -19.16
CA PHE A 4 4.46 10.48 -17.98
C PHE A 4 5.84 10.96 -18.45
N PRO A 5 6.46 11.96 -17.80
CA PRO A 5 7.86 12.27 -18.05
C PRO A 5 8.69 11.02 -17.82
N ALA A 6 9.71 10.78 -18.67
CA ALA A 6 10.56 9.59 -18.62
C ALA A 6 11.07 9.35 -17.17
N PRO A 7 10.49 8.38 -16.42
CA PRO A 7 10.66 8.32 -14.97
C PRO A 7 12.13 8.10 -14.56
N VAL A 8 12.87 7.40 -15.42
CA VAL A 8 14.27 7.00 -15.23
C VAL A 8 15.26 8.17 -15.32
N HIS A 9 14.87 9.29 -15.93
CA HIS A 9 15.70 10.51 -16.02
C HIS A 9 15.14 11.66 -15.17
N SER A 10 14.20 11.35 -14.28
CA SER A 10 13.52 12.34 -13.48
C SER A 10 14.27 12.58 -12.17
N ASN A 11 14.56 13.85 -11.87
CA ASN A 11 15.02 14.30 -10.54
C ASN A 11 13.86 14.47 -9.55
N LEU A 12 12.76 13.74 -9.75
CA LEU A 12 11.57 13.83 -8.90
C LEU A 12 11.89 13.27 -7.52
N GLN A 13 11.82 14.13 -6.51
CA GLN A 13 12.08 13.77 -5.11
C GLN A 13 10.80 13.51 -4.33
N SER A 14 9.69 14.17 -4.71
CA SER A 14 8.40 14.00 -4.05
C SER A 14 7.31 13.71 -5.07
N LEU A 15 6.49 12.70 -4.79
CA LEU A 15 5.35 12.32 -5.62
C LEU A 15 4.11 12.19 -4.74
N CYS A 16 3.01 12.79 -5.20
CA CYS A 16 1.69 12.62 -4.61
C CYS A 16 0.78 11.95 -5.63
N LEU A 17 0.23 10.79 -5.28
CA LEU A 17 -0.73 10.04 -6.08
C LEU A 17 -2.07 10.03 -5.37
N ARG A 18 -3.07 10.65 -6.00
CA ARG A 18 -4.42 10.77 -5.44
C ARG A 18 -5.42 10.20 -6.43
N SER A 19 -6.32 9.35 -5.95
CA SER A 19 -7.46 8.89 -6.75
C SER A 19 -8.77 9.33 -6.10
N PRO A 20 -9.13 10.63 -6.20
CA PRO A 20 -10.36 11.13 -5.63
C PRO A 20 -11.56 10.40 -6.26
N GLY A 21 -12.40 9.80 -5.41
CA GLY A 21 -13.55 9.01 -5.84
C GLY A 21 -13.22 7.56 -6.21
N LEU A 22 -12.06 7.04 -5.80
CA LEU A 22 -11.80 5.61 -5.91
C LEU A 22 -12.88 4.86 -5.13
N THR A 23 -13.69 4.14 -5.88
CA THR A 23 -14.65 3.18 -5.37
C THR A 23 -13.95 1.83 -5.53
N VAL A 24 -13.67 1.10 -4.44
CA VAL A 24 -12.94 -0.18 -4.53
C VAL A 24 -13.64 -1.09 -5.54
N GLY A 25 -12.93 -1.44 -6.61
CA GLY A 25 -13.52 -1.97 -7.84
C GLY A 25 -12.93 -1.38 -9.13
N TYR A 26 -12.21 -0.25 -9.05
CA TYR A 26 -11.51 0.33 -10.20
C TYR A 26 -10.00 0.12 -10.08
N ALA A 27 -9.43 -0.72 -10.93
CA ALA A 27 -7.97 -0.80 -11.07
C ALA A 27 -7.48 0.54 -11.66
N PRO A 28 -6.49 1.23 -11.07
CA PRO A 28 -5.97 2.43 -11.69
C PRO A 28 -5.48 2.10 -13.12
N VAL A 29 -5.90 2.90 -14.09
CA VAL A 29 -5.44 2.82 -15.50
C VAL A 29 -3.94 3.15 -15.62
N ILE A 30 -3.35 3.64 -14.54
CA ILE A 30 -1.93 3.92 -14.43
C ILE A 30 -1.22 2.65 -13.94
N GLY A 31 -0.43 2.04 -14.82
CA GLY A 31 0.50 0.98 -14.44
C GLY A 31 1.61 1.55 -13.55
N LEU A 32 1.43 1.51 -12.23
CA LEU A 32 2.51 1.85 -11.29
C LEU A 32 3.67 0.86 -11.41
N ASP A 33 3.41 -0.34 -11.92
CA ASP A 33 4.38 -1.39 -12.21
C ASP A 33 5.47 -0.95 -13.20
N ILE A 34 5.22 0.03 -14.06
CA ILE A 34 6.22 0.55 -15.02
C ILE A 34 6.91 1.85 -14.58
N LEU A 35 6.50 2.45 -13.47
CA LEU A 35 7.07 3.72 -12.98
C LEU A 35 8.22 3.46 -11.98
N THR A 36 9.32 4.16 -12.16
CA THR A 36 10.47 4.15 -11.24
C THR A 36 11.10 5.53 -11.23
N PHE A 37 11.29 6.11 -10.04
CA PHE A 37 11.85 7.44 -9.83
C PHE A 37 13.12 7.31 -8.98
N PRO A 38 14.32 7.31 -9.59
CA PRO A 38 15.58 6.98 -8.90
C PRO A 38 15.98 7.91 -7.75
N HIS A 39 15.34 9.07 -7.62
CA HIS A 39 15.63 10.07 -6.59
C HIS A 39 14.45 10.32 -5.68
N LEU A 40 13.42 9.47 -5.71
CA LEU A 40 12.21 9.66 -4.93
C LEU A 40 12.49 9.41 -3.44
N THR A 41 12.32 10.45 -2.64
CA THR A 41 12.50 10.45 -1.19
C THR A 41 11.18 10.61 -0.44
N GLY A 42 10.15 11.22 -1.05
CA GLY A 42 8.83 11.41 -0.45
C GLY A 42 7.71 10.85 -1.33
N LEU A 43 6.81 10.08 -0.74
CA LEU A 43 5.64 9.54 -1.42
C LEU A 43 4.38 9.74 -0.57
N GLU A 44 3.38 10.38 -1.17
CA GLU A 44 2.05 10.53 -0.59
C GLU A 44 1.04 9.75 -1.44
N LEU A 45 0.30 8.86 -0.80
CA LEU A 45 -0.73 8.02 -1.41
C LEU A 45 -2.08 8.35 -0.78
N VAL A 46 -3.02 8.84 -1.58
CA VAL A 46 -4.36 9.22 -1.11
C VAL A 46 -5.42 8.47 -1.88
N ASN A 47 -6.26 7.73 -1.15
CA ASN A 47 -7.39 7.00 -1.68
C ASN A 47 -6.98 6.01 -2.78
N LEU A 48 -6.02 5.14 -2.45
CA LEU A 48 -5.48 4.11 -3.35
C LEU A 48 -5.74 2.70 -2.81
N ALA A 49 -5.76 1.74 -3.74
CA ALA A 49 -5.99 0.34 -3.43
C ALA A 49 -4.68 -0.43 -3.23
N PHE A 50 -4.63 -1.24 -2.17
CA PHE A 50 -3.60 -2.22 -1.87
C PHE A 50 -4.14 -3.64 -2.10
N GLY A 51 -3.23 -4.60 -2.27
CA GLY A 51 -3.60 -6.00 -2.46
C GLY A 51 -2.88 -6.63 -3.64
N ARG A 52 -3.09 -7.94 -3.82
CA ARG A 52 -2.35 -8.76 -4.78
C ARG A 52 -2.48 -8.27 -6.23
N ASP A 53 -3.69 -7.87 -6.60
CA ASP A 53 -4.02 -7.42 -7.96
C ASP A 53 -3.69 -5.93 -8.18
N THR A 54 -3.17 -5.25 -7.15
CA THR A 54 -2.70 -3.86 -7.27
C THR A 54 -1.17 -3.82 -7.34
N SER A 55 -0.66 -2.76 -7.96
CA SER A 55 0.80 -2.55 -8.06
C SER A 55 1.32 -1.53 -7.04
N THR A 56 0.47 -1.06 -6.13
CA THR A 56 0.78 0.01 -5.17
C THR A 56 1.90 -0.40 -4.22
N GLU A 57 1.79 -1.57 -3.57
CA GLU A 57 2.82 -2.06 -2.66
C GLU A 57 4.16 -2.26 -3.39
N ARG A 58 4.15 -2.91 -4.56
CA ARG A 58 5.35 -3.15 -5.37
C ARG A 58 6.00 -1.83 -5.82
N PHE A 59 5.20 -0.83 -6.13
CA PHE A 59 5.69 0.50 -6.50
C PHE A 59 6.42 1.15 -5.33
N ILE A 60 5.88 1.12 -4.11
CA ILE A 60 6.56 1.63 -2.91
C ILE A 60 7.88 0.88 -2.69
N LEU A 61 7.84 -0.45 -2.68
CA LEU A 61 9.00 -1.30 -2.41
C LEU A 61 10.13 -1.15 -3.44
N ARG A 62 9.81 -0.76 -4.68
CA ARG A 62 10.82 -0.45 -5.70
C ARG A 62 11.70 0.74 -5.32
N HIS A 63 11.19 1.65 -4.48
CA HIS A 63 11.91 2.83 -4.01
C HIS A 63 12.56 2.61 -2.64
N LYS A 64 12.70 1.36 -2.18
CA LYS A 64 13.23 1.03 -0.85
C LYS A 64 14.61 1.62 -0.51
N ALA A 65 15.43 1.87 -1.53
CA ALA A 65 16.77 2.43 -1.38
C ALA A 65 16.81 3.96 -1.23
N THR A 66 15.70 4.65 -1.54
CA THR A 66 15.67 6.13 -1.60
C THR A 66 14.54 6.75 -0.81
N LEU A 67 13.44 6.02 -0.61
CA LEU A 67 12.25 6.52 0.07
C LEU A 67 12.52 6.75 1.55
N ARG A 68 12.36 8.00 1.99
CA ARG A 68 12.56 8.47 3.37
C ARG A 68 11.26 8.84 4.07
N ARG A 69 10.26 9.31 3.32
CA ARG A 69 8.93 9.68 3.83
C ARG A 69 7.84 8.97 3.04
N LEU A 70 6.90 8.34 3.76
CA LEU A 70 5.72 7.68 3.20
C LEU A 70 4.45 8.13 3.94
N GLU A 71 3.45 8.58 3.18
CA GLU A 71 2.11 8.87 3.69
C GLU A 71 1.09 7.98 3.00
N VAL A 72 0.24 7.33 3.80
CA VAL A 72 -0.84 6.46 3.33
C VAL A 72 -2.15 6.98 3.94
N ILE A 73 -2.99 7.58 3.10
CA ILE A 73 -4.18 8.31 3.53
C ILE A 73 -5.41 7.73 2.83
N ASP A 74 -6.46 7.38 3.58
CA ASP A 74 -7.73 6.90 3.02
C ASP A 74 -7.57 5.68 2.10
N CYS A 75 -6.55 4.84 2.34
CA CYS A 75 -6.20 3.73 1.45
C CYS A 75 -6.89 2.43 1.87
N LEU A 76 -7.21 1.58 0.89
CA LEU A 76 -8.02 0.38 1.12
C LEU A 76 -7.31 -0.88 0.65
N MET A 77 -7.25 -1.89 1.51
CA MET A 77 -6.85 -3.25 1.17
C MET A 77 -7.97 -3.95 0.43
N VAL A 78 -7.69 -4.45 -0.77
CA VAL A 78 -8.66 -5.14 -1.61
C VAL A 78 -8.80 -6.59 -1.14
N CYS A 79 -10.02 -6.97 -0.75
CA CYS A 79 -10.39 -8.37 -0.51
C CYS A 79 -11.15 -8.93 -1.71
N ASN A 80 -10.73 -10.08 -2.24
CA ASN A 80 -11.48 -10.79 -3.26
C ASN A 80 -12.59 -11.65 -2.60
N GLU A 81 -13.79 -11.71 -3.20
CA GLU A 81 -14.90 -12.52 -2.67
C GLU A 81 -14.55 -14.02 -2.61
N LEU A 82 -13.64 -14.48 -3.47
CA LEU A 82 -13.12 -15.86 -3.48
C LEU A 82 -12.16 -16.18 -2.34
N GLU A 83 -11.56 -15.15 -1.72
CA GLU A 83 -10.70 -15.27 -0.53
C GLU A 83 -11.54 -15.30 0.74
N VAL A 84 -12.71 -14.65 0.74
CA VAL A 84 -13.67 -14.64 1.86
C VAL A 84 -14.58 -15.88 1.85
N VAL A 85 -14.87 -16.44 0.67
CA VAL A 85 -15.65 -17.66 0.50
C VAL A 85 -14.78 -18.67 -0.22
N GLY A 86 -14.00 -19.44 0.56
CA GLY A 86 -13.05 -20.42 0.06
C GLY A 86 -13.57 -21.19 -1.15
N ARG A 87 -13.01 -20.88 -2.33
CA ARG A 87 -13.30 -21.67 -3.52
C ARG A 87 -12.55 -22.99 -3.41
N LYS A 88 -13.34 -24.06 -3.38
CA LYS A 88 -12.94 -25.46 -3.22
C LYS A 88 -12.37 -26.03 -4.54
N GLU A 89 -11.48 -25.30 -5.19
CA GLU A 89 -10.68 -25.79 -6.31
C GLU A 89 -9.23 -25.70 -5.83
N ASP A 90 -8.66 -26.86 -5.49
CA ASP A 90 -7.24 -27.10 -5.17
C ASP A 90 -6.75 -27.05 -3.70
N ASN A 91 -7.62 -27.02 -2.69
CA ASN A 91 -7.24 -27.18 -1.26
C ASN A 91 -6.16 -26.19 -0.73
N ARG A 92 -5.85 -25.11 -1.46
CA ARG A 92 -4.91 -24.08 -1.05
C ARG A 92 -5.69 -22.81 -0.67
N TRP A 93 -5.86 -22.63 0.63
CA TRP A 93 -6.36 -21.39 1.21
C TRP A 93 -5.22 -20.38 1.16
N GLU A 94 -5.19 -19.55 0.12
CA GLU A 94 -4.34 -18.37 0.16
C GLU A 94 -5.10 -17.28 0.91
N MET A 95 -4.60 -16.94 2.10
CA MET A 95 -5.22 -15.87 2.88
C MET A 95 -5.12 -14.55 2.09
N PRO A 96 -6.18 -13.72 2.10
CA PRO A 96 -6.13 -12.41 1.48
C PRO A 96 -4.96 -11.62 2.06
N ARG A 97 -4.31 -10.80 1.23
CA ARG A 97 -3.29 -9.85 1.70
C ARG A 97 -3.90 -8.96 2.76
N THR A 98 -3.25 -8.81 3.90
CA THR A 98 -3.70 -7.97 5.02
C THR A 98 -2.87 -6.69 5.13
N TRP A 99 -3.34 -5.76 5.95
CA TRP A 99 -2.54 -4.58 6.29
C TRP A 99 -1.35 -4.96 7.15
N GLU A 100 -1.51 -5.90 8.10
CA GLU A 100 -0.41 -6.51 8.85
C GLU A 100 0.73 -6.92 7.90
N ASP A 101 0.42 -7.76 6.92
CA ASP A 101 1.33 -8.24 5.88
C ASP A 101 2.08 -7.12 5.14
N THR A 102 1.37 -6.03 4.88
CA THR A 102 1.87 -4.86 4.14
C THR A 102 2.81 -4.02 5.01
N PHE A 103 2.40 -3.71 6.24
CA PHE A 103 3.23 -2.98 7.19
C PHE A 103 4.47 -3.77 7.57
N ASP A 104 4.36 -5.09 7.68
CA ASP A 104 5.48 -5.98 7.91
C ASP A 104 6.47 -5.97 6.74
N GLY A 105 5.96 -6.00 5.51
CA GLY A 105 6.75 -5.83 4.30
C GLY A 105 7.51 -4.50 4.31
N PHE A 106 6.83 -3.41 4.62
CA PHE A 106 7.44 -2.08 4.72
C PHE A 106 8.53 -2.03 5.78
N ARG A 107 8.27 -2.60 6.96
CA ARG A 107 9.22 -2.64 8.07
C ARG A 107 10.51 -3.34 7.67
N LYS A 108 10.39 -4.49 7.00
CA LYS A 108 11.50 -5.34 6.57
C LYS A 108 12.28 -4.75 5.40
N GLU A 109 11.60 -4.19 4.42
CA GLU A 109 12.21 -3.83 3.13
C GLU A 109 12.56 -2.34 3.00
N LEU A 110 11.80 -1.42 3.60
CA LEU A 110 12.03 0.02 3.47
C LEU A 110 13.08 0.52 4.45
N GLY A 111 14.32 0.05 4.29
CA GLY A 111 15.43 0.33 5.22
C GLY A 111 15.78 1.81 5.39
N CYS A 112 15.51 2.64 4.38
CA CYS A 112 15.76 4.08 4.41
C CYS A 112 14.58 4.93 4.92
N LEU A 113 13.45 4.31 5.29
CA LEU A 113 12.26 5.03 5.73
C LEU A 113 12.46 5.62 7.13
N GLN A 114 12.21 6.91 7.27
CA GLN A 114 12.43 7.74 8.47
C GLN A 114 11.17 8.45 8.96
N GLU A 115 10.22 8.66 8.06
CA GLU A 115 8.92 9.26 8.35
C GLU A 115 7.82 8.39 7.74
N ILE A 116 6.84 8.03 8.57
CA ILE A 116 5.65 7.35 8.12
C ILE A 116 4.43 7.99 8.78
N GLU A 117 3.41 8.24 7.98
CA GLU A 117 2.10 8.61 8.49
C GLU A 117 1.04 7.75 7.80
N VAL A 118 0.14 7.15 8.60
CA VAL A 118 -0.96 6.35 8.10
C VAL A 118 -2.26 6.88 8.70
N TRP A 119 -3.17 7.31 7.84
CA TRP A 119 -4.43 7.92 8.20
C TRP A 119 -5.57 7.18 7.50
N GLU A 120 -6.59 6.80 8.27
CA GLU A 120 -7.84 6.23 7.73
C GLU A 120 -7.58 5.08 6.72
N TYR A 121 -7.01 3.96 7.18
CA TYR A 121 -6.86 2.77 6.35
C TYR A 121 -7.96 1.74 6.65
N GLY A 122 -8.27 0.89 5.69
CA GLY A 122 -9.31 -0.13 5.89
C GLY A 122 -9.36 -1.18 4.80
N TYR A 123 -10.45 -1.94 4.78
CA TYR A 123 -10.66 -3.01 3.81
C TYR A 123 -11.84 -2.67 2.89
N GLY A 124 -11.67 -2.94 1.60
CA GLY A 124 -12.73 -2.80 0.60
C GLY A 124 -12.89 -4.06 -0.23
N ARG A 125 -14.12 -4.37 -0.63
CA ARG A 125 -14.40 -5.45 -1.58
C ARG A 125 -14.22 -4.98 -3.01
N TYR A 126 -13.55 -5.77 -3.83
CA TYR A 126 -13.58 -5.60 -5.28
C TYR A 126 -14.90 -6.13 -5.83
N LYS A 127 -15.92 -5.26 -5.96
CA LYS A 127 -17.08 -5.55 -6.81
C LYS A 127 -17.02 -4.62 -8.00
N LYS A 128 -17.06 -5.20 -9.20
CA LYS A 128 -17.19 -4.45 -10.46
C LYS A 128 -18.42 -3.51 -10.49
N TYR A 129 -19.35 -3.61 -9.52
CA TYR A 129 -20.60 -2.82 -9.49
C TYR A 129 -21.16 -2.36 -8.13
N LEU A 130 -20.65 -2.68 -6.92
CA LEU A 130 -21.25 -2.21 -5.64
C LEU A 130 -20.29 -2.33 -4.44
N LEU A 131 -19.94 -1.22 -3.77
CA LEU A 131 -19.30 -1.27 -2.44
C LEU A 131 -20.30 -1.81 -1.40
N LEU A 132 -19.93 -2.84 -0.66
CA LEU A 132 -20.64 -3.32 0.53
C LEU A 132 -19.61 -3.47 1.64
N ASP A 133 -19.97 -3.03 2.85
CA ASP A 133 -19.12 -3.06 4.05
C ASP A 133 -18.53 -4.46 4.27
N VAL A 134 -17.19 -4.50 4.30
CA VAL A 134 -16.45 -5.70 4.67
C VAL A 134 -16.47 -5.80 6.18
N LYS A 135 -17.05 -6.87 6.72
CA LYS A 135 -16.85 -7.22 8.13
C LYS A 135 -15.42 -7.73 8.29
N VAL A 136 -14.52 -6.84 8.65
CA VAL A 136 -13.20 -7.19 9.16
C VAL A 136 -13.41 -7.79 10.55
N TYR A 137 -12.77 -8.92 10.84
CA TYR A 137 -12.82 -9.49 12.17
C TYR A 137 -11.93 -8.65 13.09
N ARG A 138 -12.39 -8.34 14.30
CA ARG A 138 -11.65 -7.53 15.29
C ARG A 138 -10.20 -7.99 15.51
N GLU A 139 -9.97 -9.30 15.46
CA GLU A 139 -8.62 -9.90 15.58
C GLU A 139 -7.66 -9.42 14.47
N GLN A 140 -8.18 -9.19 13.25
CA GLN A 140 -7.38 -8.66 12.14
C GLN A 140 -7.09 -7.16 12.33
N GLU A 141 -8.05 -6.39 12.84
CA GLU A 141 -7.83 -4.97 13.16
C GLU A 141 -6.75 -4.81 14.23
N ASP A 142 -6.77 -5.66 15.26
CA ASP A 142 -5.76 -5.68 16.32
C ASP A 142 -4.37 -6.04 15.77
N ALA A 143 -4.29 -7.04 14.87
CA ALA A 143 -3.05 -7.45 14.22
C ALA A 143 -2.49 -6.35 13.28
N ASP A 144 -3.35 -5.73 12.49
CA ASP A 144 -2.98 -4.62 11.60
C ASP A 144 -2.45 -3.42 12.39
N ALA A 145 -3.12 -3.07 13.49
CA ALA A 145 -2.70 -1.99 14.38
C ALA A 145 -1.36 -2.30 15.07
N ALA A 146 -1.15 -3.53 15.53
CA ALA A 146 0.12 -3.96 16.11
C ALA A 146 1.27 -3.86 15.10
N ALA A 147 1.07 -4.33 13.87
CA ALA A 147 2.05 -4.25 12.80
C ALA A 147 2.40 -2.79 12.43
N LEU A 148 1.39 -1.91 12.38
CA LEU A 148 1.61 -0.48 12.17
C LEU A 148 2.47 0.14 13.28
N GLN A 149 2.15 -0.15 14.54
CA GLN A 149 2.93 0.34 15.68
C GLN A 149 4.39 -0.15 15.64
N GLU A 150 4.62 -1.41 15.26
CA GLU A 150 5.97 -1.95 15.11
C GLU A 150 6.73 -1.24 13.97
N LEU A 151 6.08 -0.98 12.85
CA LEU A 151 6.64 -0.22 11.74
C LEU A 151 7.01 1.20 12.17
N GLU A 152 6.10 1.93 12.82
CA GLU A 152 6.32 3.28 13.34
C GLU A 152 7.50 3.33 14.32
N SER A 153 7.60 2.34 15.22
CA SER A 153 8.70 2.23 16.18
C SER A 153 10.06 2.06 15.49
N VAL A 154 10.13 1.21 14.47
CA VAL A 154 11.34 0.99 13.68
C VAL A 154 11.72 2.24 12.88
N VAL A 155 10.74 2.88 12.25
CA VAL A 155 10.94 4.12 11.47
C VAL A 155 11.45 5.24 12.35
N LYS A 156 10.85 5.42 13.54
CA LYS A 156 11.30 6.39 14.54
C LYS A 156 12.75 6.14 14.96
N ARG A 157 13.12 4.89 15.23
CA ARG A 157 14.50 4.54 15.60
C ARG A 157 15.50 4.90 14.51
N ARG A 158 15.19 4.57 13.25
CA ARG A 158 16.03 4.91 12.09
C ARG A 158 16.23 6.41 11.92
N ARG A 159 15.17 7.20 12.17
CA ARG A 159 15.26 8.66 12.15
C ARG A 159 16.17 9.18 13.25
N ASP A 160 16.06 8.64 14.46
CA ASP A 160 16.84 9.08 15.61
C ASP A 160 18.32 8.64 15.52
N GLU A 161 18.65 7.58 14.77
CA GLU A 161 20.02 7.09 14.55
C GLU A 161 20.80 7.85 13.45
N GLU A 162 20.12 8.57 12.55
CA GLU A 162 20.75 9.41 11.52
C GLU A 162 20.94 10.88 11.95
N LEU A 163 20.46 11.27 13.14
CA LEU A 163 20.61 12.59 13.76
C LEU A 163 21.80 12.63 14.73
#